data_AF-A0A8X7XFF5-F1
#
_entry.id   AF-A0A8X7XFF5-F1
#
_cell.length_a   1.000
_cell.length_b   1.000
_cell.length_c   1.000
_cell.angle_alpha   90.00
_cell.angle_beta   90.00
_cell.angle_gamma   90.00
#
_symmetry.space_group_name_H-M   'P 1'
#
loop_
_entity.id
_entity.type
_entity.pdbx_description
1 polymer ?
#
loop_
_entity_poly.entity_id
_entity_poly.type
_entity_poly.pdbx_seq_one_letter_code
_entity_poly.pdbx_strand_id
1 'polypeptide(L)'
;MSDSSSKTSSSDGDRKKKRKKRKEMRIKRKKYGKKSKKMEAKTCQRAQNPQQVVARYKKILRHFSKDGTMSAAFKHVGVDRNTVVVTAPIAELYIAAPVKYQELLKNHSSQVKLGVFATQCGAAILEDPAKEDTIKTFKASGKSELSSH
;
A
#
# COMPACT_ATOMS: atom_id res chain seq x y z
N MET A 1 -8.27 -68.45 39.09
CA MET A 1 -6.79 -68.46 39.10
C MET A 1 -6.28 -67.22 38.37
N SER A 2 -5.56 -66.38 39.12
CA SER A 2 -4.54 -65.38 38.73
C SER A 2 -4.88 -64.02 38.11
N ASP A 3 -4.13 -63.05 38.65
CA ASP A 3 -4.19 -61.60 38.70
C ASP A 3 -3.55 -60.90 37.48
N SER A 4 -3.95 -59.66 37.17
CA SER A 4 -2.98 -58.60 36.85
C SER A 4 -3.62 -57.22 36.88
N SER A 5 -3.39 -56.55 38.00
CA SER A 5 -3.44 -55.11 38.16
C SER A 5 -2.53 -54.39 37.14
N SER A 6 -3.00 -53.28 36.56
CA SER A 6 -2.12 -52.28 35.96
C SER A 6 -2.66 -50.88 36.26
N LYS A 7 -2.06 -50.24 37.26
CA LYS A 7 -2.18 -48.80 37.48
C LYS A 7 -1.43 -48.08 36.37
N THR A 8 -2.06 -47.09 35.74
CA THR A 8 -1.31 -45.94 35.21
C THR A 8 -2.04 -44.66 35.59
N SER A 9 -1.37 -43.90 36.45
CA SER A 9 -1.81 -42.62 36.97
C SER A 9 -1.52 -41.50 35.98
N SER A 10 -2.36 -40.47 36.05
CA SER A 10 -2.05 -39.08 35.66
C SER A 10 -2.01 -38.77 34.16
N SER A 11 -3.15 -38.38 33.60
CA SER A 11 -3.18 -37.67 32.32
C SER A 11 -4.12 -36.45 32.30
N ASP A 12 -4.46 -35.91 33.48
CA ASP A 12 -5.19 -34.64 33.59
C ASP A 12 -4.27 -33.43 33.40
N GLY A 13 -3.02 -33.51 33.86
CA GLY A 13 -2.03 -32.44 33.71
C GLY A 13 -1.71 -32.13 32.24
N ASP A 14 -1.56 -33.16 31.42
CA ASP A 14 -1.20 -33.02 30.01
C ASP A 14 -2.37 -32.44 29.18
N ARG A 15 -3.60 -32.89 29.46
CA ARG A 15 -4.82 -32.33 28.88
C ARG A 15 -4.98 -30.86 29.23
N LYS A 16 -4.73 -30.45 30.48
CA LYS A 16 -4.79 -29.04 30.92
C LYS A 16 -3.73 -28.18 30.21
N LYS A 17 -2.50 -28.67 30.08
CA LYS A 17 -1.38 -27.99 29.39
C LYS A 17 -1.66 -27.79 27.90
N LYS A 18 -2.19 -28.82 27.22
CA LYS A 18 -2.60 -28.77 25.80
C LYS A 18 -3.75 -27.78 25.58
N ARG A 19 -4.71 -27.72 26.52
CA ARG A 19 -5.85 -26.78 26.47
C ARG A 19 -5.40 -25.33 26.67
N LYS A 20 -4.43 -25.07 27.55
CA LYS A 20 -3.83 -23.74 27.77
C LYS A 20 -3.05 -23.25 26.53
N LYS A 21 -2.21 -24.11 25.94
CA LYS A 21 -1.45 -23.81 24.70
C LYS A 21 -2.38 -23.50 23.52
N ARG A 22 -3.48 -24.25 23.35
CA ARG A 22 -4.51 -23.97 22.32
C ARG A 22 -5.20 -22.62 22.53
N LYS A 23 -5.56 -22.26 23.77
CA LYS A 23 -6.16 -20.95 24.09
C LYS A 23 -5.17 -19.82 23.77
N GLU A 24 -3.91 -19.96 24.15
CA GLU A 24 -2.86 -18.96 23.90
C GLU A 24 -2.61 -18.75 22.40
N MET A 25 -2.53 -19.83 21.61
CA MET A 25 -2.43 -19.73 20.16
C MET A 25 -3.67 -19.06 19.53
N ARG A 26 -4.87 -19.32 20.05
CA ARG A 26 -6.11 -18.68 19.57
C ARG A 26 -6.14 -17.18 19.89
N ILE A 27 -5.62 -16.78 21.06
CA ILE A 27 -5.48 -15.37 21.45
C ILE A 27 -4.41 -14.67 20.58
N LYS A 28 -3.25 -15.30 20.36
CA LYS A 28 -2.23 -14.78 19.42
C LYS A 28 -2.83 -14.59 18.03
N ARG A 29 -3.48 -15.62 17.45
CA ARG A 29 -4.15 -15.52 16.14
C ARG A 29 -5.21 -14.41 16.09
N LYS A 30 -6.04 -14.26 17.13
CA LYS A 30 -7.01 -13.14 17.21
C LYS A 30 -6.32 -11.77 17.30
N LYS A 31 -5.19 -11.66 18.00
CA LYS A 31 -4.41 -10.40 18.12
C LYS A 31 -3.75 -10.02 16.80
N TYR A 32 -3.12 -10.97 16.11
CA TYR A 32 -2.55 -10.74 14.77
C TYR A 32 -3.65 -10.43 13.74
N GLY A 33 -4.78 -11.15 13.76
CA GLY A 33 -5.91 -10.89 12.87
C GLY A 33 -6.60 -9.53 13.11
N LYS A 34 -6.67 -9.05 14.35
CA LYS A 34 -7.14 -7.68 14.64
C LYS A 34 -6.13 -6.62 14.20
N LYS A 35 -4.83 -6.88 14.34
CA LYS A 35 -3.78 -5.94 13.91
C LYS A 35 -3.70 -5.85 12.39
N SER A 36 -3.83 -6.97 11.67
CA SER A 36 -3.89 -7.00 10.21
C SER A 36 -5.13 -6.30 9.69
N LYS A 37 -6.33 -6.58 10.23
CA LYS A 37 -7.57 -5.87 9.83
C LYS A 37 -7.52 -4.35 10.09
N LYS A 38 -6.89 -3.92 11.18
CA LYS A 38 -6.73 -2.48 11.49
C LYS A 38 -5.70 -1.80 10.56
N MET A 39 -4.70 -2.54 10.08
CA MET A 39 -3.78 -2.07 9.03
C MET A 39 -4.51 -2.00 7.68
N GLU A 40 -5.23 -3.07 7.32
CA GLU A 40 -5.97 -3.24 6.07
C GLU A 40 -7.02 -2.14 5.85
N ALA A 41 -7.76 -1.76 6.90
CA ALA A 41 -8.72 -0.65 6.85
C ALA A 41 -8.07 0.73 6.62
N LYS A 42 -6.80 0.91 7.01
CA LYS A 42 -6.06 2.16 6.80
C LYS A 42 -5.36 2.20 5.43
N THR A 43 -5.01 1.06 4.86
CA THR A 43 -4.35 0.96 3.56
C THR A 43 -5.34 1.07 2.39
N CYS A 44 -6.60 0.65 2.57
CA CYS A 44 -7.61 0.66 1.50
C CYS A 44 -8.44 1.96 1.38
N GLN A 45 -8.02 3.08 2.00
CA GLN A 45 -8.77 4.33 1.83
C GLN A 45 -8.72 4.80 0.38
N ARG A 46 -9.83 5.29 -0.17
CA ARG A 46 -9.87 5.86 -1.53
C ARG A 46 -9.25 7.26 -1.52
N ALA A 47 -8.38 7.57 -2.49
CA ALA A 47 -7.88 8.92 -2.66
C ALA A 47 -9.05 9.83 -3.08
N GLN A 48 -9.21 10.96 -2.38
CA GLN A 48 -10.25 11.95 -2.66
C GLN A 48 -9.71 13.17 -3.40
N ASN A 49 -8.42 13.50 -3.19
CA ASN A 49 -7.80 14.71 -3.73
C ASN A 49 -6.50 14.39 -4.49
N PRO A 50 -6.07 15.22 -5.46
CA PRO A 50 -4.84 15.01 -6.22
C PRO A 50 -3.59 14.89 -5.33
N GLN A 51 -3.56 15.63 -4.21
CA GLN A 51 -2.47 15.54 -3.24
C GLN A 51 -2.38 14.15 -2.58
N GLN A 52 -3.51 13.49 -2.33
CA GLN A 52 -3.53 12.14 -1.76
C GLN A 52 -3.01 11.10 -2.76
N VAL A 53 -3.25 11.32 -4.07
CA VAL A 53 -2.68 10.51 -5.15
C VAL A 53 -1.17 10.63 -5.15
N VAL A 54 -0.64 11.86 -5.13
CA VAL A 54 0.80 12.12 -5.07
C VAL A 54 1.41 11.44 -3.84
N ALA A 55 0.87 11.66 -2.64
CA ALA A 55 1.38 11.06 -1.41
C ALA A 55 1.38 9.53 -1.44
N ARG A 56 0.37 8.91 -2.06
CA ARG A 56 0.27 7.46 -2.26
C ARG A 56 1.33 6.96 -3.25
N TYR A 57 1.55 7.66 -4.36
CA TYR A 57 2.60 7.32 -5.31
C TYR A 57 3.99 7.39 -4.66
N LYS A 58 4.29 8.44 -3.86
CA LYS A 58 5.52 8.52 -3.07
C LYS A 58 5.69 7.33 -2.11
N LYS A 59 4.60 6.86 -1.47
CA LYS A 59 4.63 5.65 -0.61
C LYS A 59 4.95 4.40 -1.42
N ILE A 60 4.30 4.21 -2.57
CA ILE A 60 4.53 3.07 -3.47
C ILE A 60 6.02 3.01 -3.85
N LEU A 61 6.61 4.13 -4.27
CA LEU A 61 8.03 4.19 -4.63
C LEU A 61 8.95 3.86 -3.45
N ARG A 62 8.64 4.34 -2.24
CA ARG A 62 9.39 3.99 -1.02
C ARG A 62 9.32 2.51 -0.63
N HIS A 63 8.23 1.82 -0.98
CA HIS A 63 8.13 0.37 -0.78
C HIS A 63 8.81 -0.38 -1.91
N PHE A 64 8.73 0.11 -3.13
CA PHE A 64 9.43 -0.45 -4.27
C PHE A 64 10.94 -0.52 -4.06
N SER A 65 11.54 0.57 -3.54
CA SER A 65 12.97 0.60 -3.24
C SER A 65 13.39 -0.36 -2.13
N LYS A 66 12.45 -0.88 -1.32
CA LYS A 66 12.71 -1.87 -0.25
C LYS A 66 12.41 -3.30 -0.67
N ASP A 67 11.25 -3.52 -1.27
CA ASP A 67 10.69 -4.85 -1.59
C ASP A 67 11.04 -5.31 -3.01
N GLY A 68 11.64 -4.44 -3.83
CA GLY A 68 12.15 -4.72 -5.18
C GLY A 68 11.08 -4.94 -6.26
N THR A 69 9.82 -5.15 -5.91
CA THR A 69 8.74 -5.40 -6.89
C THR A 69 7.54 -4.47 -6.69
N MET A 70 6.96 -4.03 -7.81
CA MET A 70 5.80 -3.14 -7.77
C MET A 70 4.56 -3.81 -7.18
N SER A 71 4.36 -5.10 -7.47
CA SER A 71 3.27 -5.90 -6.90
C SER A 71 3.33 -5.96 -5.37
N ALA A 72 4.52 -6.08 -4.76
CA ALA A 72 4.67 -6.06 -3.31
C ALA A 72 4.37 -4.67 -2.75
N ALA A 73 4.88 -3.61 -3.39
CA ALA A 73 4.61 -2.23 -2.99
C ALA A 73 3.11 -1.89 -3.04
N PHE A 74 2.39 -2.29 -4.09
CA PHE A 74 0.95 -2.06 -4.20
C PHE A 74 0.16 -2.76 -3.10
N LYS A 75 0.50 -4.02 -2.80
CA LYS A 75 -0.10 -4.78 -1.69
C LYS A 75 0.19 -4.12 -0.34
N HIS A 76 1.40 -3.62 -0.13
CA HIS A 76 1.80 -2.98 1.12
C HIS A 76 1.06 -1.64 1.34
N VAL A 77 0.91 -0.84 0.29
CA VAL A 77 0.19 0.44 0.36
C VAL A 77 -1.34 0.23 0.36
N GLY A 78 -1.83 -0.91 -0.14
CA GLY A 78 -3.26 -1.25 -0.22
C GLY A 78 -3.97 -0.62 -1.41
N VAL A 79 -3.32 -0.57 -2.58
CA VAL A 79 -3.83 0.10 -3.78
C VAL A 79 -3.91 -0.90 -4.92
N ASP A 80 -5.00 -0.82 -5.67
CA ASP A 80 -5.13 -1.61 -6.90
C ASP A 80 -4.27 -1.04 -8.04
N ARG A 81 -3.70 -1.93 -8.85
CA ARG A 81 -2.84 -1.59 -9.99
C ARG A 81 -3.54 -0.65 -10.97
N ASN A 82 -4.80 -0.93 -11.31
CA ASN A 82 -5.55 -0.14 -12.27
C ASN A 82 -5.80 1.27 -11.74
N THR A 83 -6.02 1.42 -10.43
CA THR A 83 -6.14 2.73 -9.78
C THR A 83 -4.84 3.53 -9.89
N VAL A 84 -3.69 2.87 -9.66
CA VAL A 84 -2.38 3.52 -9.81
C VAL A 84 -2.18 3.97 -11.25
N VAL A 85 -2.48 3.12 -12.25
CA VAL A 85 -2.33 3.46 -13.67
C VAL A 85 -3.20 4.66 -14.05
N VAL A 86 -4.48 4.66 -13.70
CA VAL A 86 -5.42 5.76 -14.03
C VAL A 86 -4.99 7.09 -13.40
N THR A 87 -4.38 7.05 -12.21
CA THR A 87 -3.98 8.26 -11.48
C THR A 87 -2.50 8.58 -11.60
N ALA A 88 -1.70 7.77 -12.31
CA ALA A 88 -0.27 7.98 -12.51
C ALA A 88 0.05 9.31 -13.19
N PRO A 89 -0.68 9.79 -14.21
CA PRO A 89 -0.38 11.08 -14.84
C PRO A 89 -0.36 12.26 -13.86
N ILE A 90 -1.16 12.20 -12.79
CA ILE A 90 -1.16 13.22 -11.72
C ILE A 90 0.20 13.26 -11.02
N ALA A 91 0.73 12.09 -10.66
CA ALA A 91 2.00 11.97 -9.96
C ALA A 91 3.19 12.24 -10.90
N GLU A 92 3.09 11.81 -12.15
CA GLU A 92 4.11 12.04 -13.17
C GLU A 92 4.26 13.53 -13.50
N LEU A 93 3.15 14.25 -13.70
CA LEU A 93 3.20 15.69 -13.91
C LEU A 93 3.75 16.44 -12.68
N TYR A 94 3.39 15.99 -11.48
CA TYR A 94 3.92 16.56 -10.24
C TYR A 94 5.46 16.44 -10.16
N ILE A 95 6.03 15.34 -10.65
CA ILE A 95 7.48 15.10 -10.65
C ILE A 95 8.16 15.89 -11.77
N ALA A 96 7.62 15.83 -12.99
CA ALA A 96 8.25 16.39 -14.18
C ALA A 96 8.08 17.91 -14.30
N ALA A 97 6.93 18.44 -13.87
CA ALA A 97 6.59 19.85 -14.00
C ALA A 97 5.72 20.32 -12.82
N PRO A 98 6.32 20.50 -11.62
CA PRO A 98 5.58 20.89 -10.42
C PRO A 98 4.84 22.23 -10.57
N VAL A 99 5.39 23.17 -11.34
CA VAL A 99 4.74 24.47 -11.63
C VAL A 99 3.44 24.27 -12.41
N LYS A 100 3.48 23.48 -13.49
CA LYS A 100 2.30 23.14 -14.30
C LYS A 100 1.26 22.36 -13.49
N TYR A 101 1.71 21.44 -12.64
CA TYR A 101 0.84 20.75 -11.71
C TYR A 101 0.10 21.73 -10.78
N GLN A 102 0.79 22.74 -10.22
CA GLN A 102 0.16 23.74 -9.36
C GLN A 102 -0.85 24.61 -10.11
N GLU A 103 -0.56 25.00 -11.36
CA GLU A 103 -1.51 25.73 -12.22
C GLU A 103 -2.80 24.93 -12.43
N LEU A 104 -2.69 23.65 -12.82
CA LEU A 104 -3.84 22.78 -12.98
C LEU A 104 -4.58 22.55 -11.65
N LEU A 105 -3.85 22.40 -10.54
CA LEU A 105 -4.44 22.21 -9.22
C LEU A 105 -5.24 23.42 -8.74
N LYS A 106 -4.77 24.66 -9.03
CA LYS A 106 -5.52 25.88 -8.71
C LYS A 106 -6.84 25.97 -9.47
N ASN A 107 -6.85 25.49 -10.71
CA ASN A 107 -8.04 25.44 -11.56
C ASN A 107 -8.96 24.24 -11.25
N HIS A 108 -8.50 23.31 -10.39
CA HIS A 108 -9.26 22.12 -10.04
C HIS A 108 -10.31 22.43 -8.97
N SER A 109 -11.59 22.34 -9.33
CA SER A 109 -12.67 22.37 -8.35
C SER A 109 -12.78 21.02 -7.64
N SER A 110 -13.16 21.03 -6.35
CA SER A 110 -13.35 19.82 -5.53
C SER A 110 -14.45 18.88 -6.05
N GLN A 111 -15.26 19.33 -7.02
CA GLN A 111 -16.31 18.52 -7.65
C GLN A 111 -15.78 17.72 -8.85
N VAL A 112 -14.61 18.07 -9.39
CA VAL A 112 -14.02 17.37 -10.54
C VAL A 112 -13.45 16.04 -10.07
N LYS A 113 -13.87 14.95 -10.72
CA LYS A 113 -13.36 13.60 -10.42
C LYS A 113 -11.86 13.51 -10.70
N LEU A 114 -11.11 12.79 -9.86
CA LEU A 114 -9.67 12.57 -10.03
C LEU A 114 -9.29 11.99 -11.40
N GLY A 115 -10.13 11.14 -11.99
CA GLY A 115 -9.87 10.60 -13.32
C GLY A 115 -9.81 11.67 -14.40
N VAL A 116 -10.69 12.68 -14.33
CA VAL A 116 -10.69 13.81 -15.28
C VAL A 116 -9.44 14.66 -15.09
N PHE A 117 -9.08 14.94 -13.84
CA PHE A 117 -7.83 15.65 -13.53
C PHE A 117 -6.60 14.89 -14.01
N ALA A 118 -6.59 13.55 -13.89
CA ALA A 118 -5.52 12.72 -14.42
C ALA A 118 -5.41 12.82 -15.95
N THR A 119 -6.53 12.81 -16.67
CA THR A 119 -6.52 13.01 -18.13
C THR A 119 -5.96 14.39 -18.51
N GLN A 120 -6.34 15.45 -17.79
CA GLN A 120 -5.78 16.79 -17.99
C GLN A 120 -4.27 16.82 -17.73
N CYS A 121 -3.81 16.16 -16.67
CA CYS A 121 -2.38 16.04 -16.39
C CYS A 121 -1.64 15.28 -17.50
N GLY A 122 -2.23 14.20 -18.01
CA GLY A 122 -1.69 13.43 -19.12
C GLY A 122 -1.57 14.26 -20.39
N ALA A 123 -2.58 15.05 -20.74
CA ALA A 123 -2.53 15.96 -21.87
C ALA A 123 -1.40 17.00 -21.73
N ALA A 124 -1.22 17.58 -20.54
CA ALA A 124 -0.16 18.55 -20.26
C ALA A 124 1.27 17.97 -20.30
N ILE A 125 1.39 16.64 -20.12
CA ILE A 125 2.65 15.91 -20.33
C ILE A 125 2.87 15.70 -21.83
N LEU A 126 1.85 15.26 -22.57
CA LEU A 126 1.95 14.99 -24.02
C LEU A 126 2.21 16.25 -24.85
N GLU A 127 1.77 17.41 -24.38
CA GLU A 127 2.02 18.71 -25.03
C GLU A 127 3.51 19.10 -25.03
N ASP A 128 4.31 18.56 -24.11
CA ASP A 128 5.69 18.97 -23.89
C ASP A 128 6.63 17.76 -23.78
N PRO A 129 7.36 17.43 -24.86
CA PRO A 129 8.20 16.23 -24.91
C PRO A 129 9.32 16.24 -23.86
N ALA A 130 9.78 17.42 -23.42
CA ALA A 130 10.79 17.51 -22.37
C ALA A 130 10.29 16.94 -21.02
N LYS A 131 8.98 17.08 -20.74
CA LYS A 131 8.36 16.47 -19.54
C LYS A 131 8.33 14.95 -19.67
N GLU A 132 8.03 14.43 -20.85
CA GLU A 132 7.99 12.99 -21.10
C GLU A 132 9.38 12.36 -20.89
N ASP A 133 10.44 12.99 -21.38
CA ASP A 133 11.82 12.52 -21.20
C ASP A 133 12.25 12.54 -19.73
N THR A 134 11.83 13.56 -18.98
CA THR A 134 12.05 13.62 -17.52
C THR A 134 11.34 12.48 -16.79
N ILE A 135 10.12 12.12 -17.21
CA ILE A 135 9.38 10.98 -16.63
C ILE A 135 10.05 9.65 -16.98
N LYS A 136 10.51 9.49 -18.23
CA LYS A 136 11.21 8.28 -18.68
C LYS A 136 12.51 8.06 -17.91
N THR A 137 13.33 9.09 -17.78
CA THR A 137 14.58 9.05 -16.99
C THR A 137 14.30 8.78 -15.52
N PHE A 138 13.24 9.36 -14.95
CA PHE A 138 12.82 9.07 -13.58
C PHE A 138 12.40 7.60 -13.39
N LYS A 139 11.58 7.06 -14.30
CA LYS A 139 11.15 5.65 -14.25
C LYS A 139 12.32 4.68 -14.42
N ALA A 140 13.28 5.01 -15.29
CA ALA A 140 14.47 4.19 -15.55
C ALA A 140 15.47 4.22 -14.39
N SER A 141 15.65 5.38 -13.74
CA SER A 141 16.64 5.54 -12.67
C SER A 141 16.23 4.91 -11.34
N GLY A 142 14.94 4.57 -11.15
CA GLY A 142 14.41 3.96 -9.92
C GLY A 142 14.66 4.78 -8.64
N LYS A 143 15.21 6.00 -8.77
CA LYS A 143 15.69 6.83 -7.67
C LYS A 143 14.55 7.69 -7.17
N SER A 144 14.06 7.33 -5.99
CA SER A 144 13.19 8.16 -5.16
C SER A 144 13.96 9.34 -4.56
N GLU A 145 14.43 10.28 -5.38
CA GLU A 145 14.84 11.62 -4.94
C GLU A 145 13.57 12.45 -4.69
N LEU A 146 12.86 12.12 -3.61
CA LEU A 146 11.72 12.90 -3.10
C LEU A 146 11.96 13.32 -1.65
N SER A 147 13.23 13.34 -1.25
CA SER A 147 13.72 13.86 0.03
C SER A 147 14.39 15.20 -0.21
N SER A 148 13.60 16.26 -0.38
CA SER A 148 13.93 17.66 0.01
C SER A 148 12.86 18.58 -0.56
N HIS A 149 11.94 19.01 0.30
CA HIS A 149 11.28 20.32 0.39
C HIS A 149 10.10 20.21 1.36
#